data_AF-A0A352XET2-F1
#
_entry.id   AF-A0A352XET2-F1
#
_cell.length_a   1.000
_cell.length_b   1.000
_cell.length_c   1.000
_cell.angle_alpha   90.00
_cell.angle_beta   90.00
_cell.angle_gamma   90.00
#
_symmetry.space_group_name_H-M   'P 1'
#
loop_
_entity.id
_entity.type
_entity.pdbx_description
1 polymer ?
#
loop_
_entity_poly.entity_id
_entity_poly.type
_entity_poly.pdbx_seq_one_letter_code
_entity_poly.pdbx_strand_id
1 'polypeptide(L)'
;MNHFNASTALSGNQRLELLQEANKLIATATQAAGGPIGLEPVIGIMQFVGVYDTPTPLQSIAVEEILGEVETAGIKLTPGLVVLIKNSPRQNVLDARASYIKAYGKGGGNNPANLFYRILENENLRKSKVEV
;
A
#
# COMPACT_ATOMS: atom_id res chain seq x y z
N MET A 1 23.97 -23.27 -27.93
CA MET A 1 23.24 -22.74 -26.78
C MET A 1 24.04 -21.57 -26.24
N ASN A 2 23.50 -20.35 -26.32
CA ASN A 2 23.88 -19.22 -25.47
C ASN A 2 22.68 -18.27 -25.41
N HIS A 3 22.38 -17.85 -24.20
CA HIS A 3 21.10 -17.34 -23.74
C HIS A 3 20.76 -15.97 -24.34
N PHE A 4 19.56 -15.85 -24.93
CA PHE A 4 18.92 -14.57 -25.18
C PHE A 4 18.55 -13.95 -23.84
N ASN A 5 19.22 -12.88 -23.45
CA ASN A 5 18.78 -12.00 -22.37
C ASN A 5 18.52 -10.62 -22.98
N ALA A 6 17.34 -10.45 -23.56
CA ALA A 6 16.84 -9.16 -23.99
C ALA A 6 15.66 -8.82 -23.08
N SER A 7 15.94 -8.12 -21.98
CA SER A 7 14.93 -7.26 -21.35
C SER A 7 14.65 -6.14 -22.35
N THR A 8 13.78 -6.40 -23.34
CA THR A 8 13.40 -5.40 -24.34
C THR A 8 12.54 -4.35 -23.66
N ALA A 9 13.15 -3.22 -23.31
CA ALA A 9 12.43 -2.01 -22.95
C ALA A 9 11.40 -1.70 -24.06
N LEU A 10 10.12 -1.53 -23.68
CA LEU A 10 9.05 -1.16 -24.61
C LEU A 10 9.45 0.09 -25.41
N SER A 11 9.31 0.03 -26.73
CA SER A 11 9.53 1.20 -27.59
C SER A 11 8.52 2.31 -27.24
N GLY A 12 8.87 3.56 -27.51
CA GLY A 12 8.00 4.72 -27.21
C GLY A 12 6.59 4.60 -27.81
N ASN A 13 6.48 3.98 -28.99
CA ASN A 13 5.19 3.75 -29.65
C ASN A 13 4.36 2.68 -28.94
N GLN A 14 4.98 1.59 -28.49
CA GLN A 14 4.29 0.56 -27.69
C GLN A 14 3.78 1.13 -26.36
N ARG A 15 4.56 1.98 -25.69
CA ARG A 15 4.10 2.65 -24.45
C ARG A 15 2.91 3.58 -24.69
N LEU A 16 2.87 4.25 -25.85
CA LEU A 16 1.76 5.13 -26.21
C LEU A 16 0.47 4.35 -26.45
N GLU A 17 0.55 3.20 -27.11
CA GLU A 17 -0.59 2.29 -27.33
C GLU A 17 -1.15 1.78 -26.00
N LEU A 18 -0.28 1.37 -25.07
CA LEU A 18 -0.70 0.92 -23.74
C LEU A 18 -1.35 2.03 -22.91
N LEU A 19 -0.86 3.26 -22.99
CA LEU A 19 -1.47 4.42 -22.34
C LEU A 19 -2.86 4.74 -22.91
N GLN A 20 -3.03 4.64 -24.23
CA GLN A 20 -4.32 4.83 -24.87
C GLN A 20 -5.32 3.76 -24.43
N GLU A 21 -4.88 2.51 -24.31
CA GLU A 21 -5.73 1.41 -23.85
C GLU A 21 -6.09 1.54 -22.36
N ALA A 22 -5.15 1.94 -21.50
CA ALA A 22 -5.43 2.28 -20.11
C ALA A 22 -6.52 3.35 -19.99
N ASN A 23 -6.41 4.42 -20.79
CA ASN A 23 -7.37 5.52 -20.77
C ASN A 23 -8.78 5.09 -21.21
N LYS A 24 -8.89 4.20 -22.22
CA LYS A 24 -10.19 3.63 -22.61
C LYS A 24 -10.80 2.81 -21.47
N LEU A 25 -10.03 1.97 -20.81
CA LEU A 25 -10.49 1.15 -19.69
C LEU A 25 -10.93 2.02 -18.50
N ILE A 26 -10.18 3.07 -18.18
CA ILE A 26 -10.55 4.06 -17.15
C ILE A 26 -11.86 4.74 -17.51
N ALA A 27 -12.04 5.16 -18.76
CA ALA A 27 -13.28 5.79 -19.23
C ALA A 27 -14.48 4.84 -19.16
N THR A 28 -14.30 3.56 -19.51
CA THR A 28 -15.33 2.53 -19.39
C THR A 28 -15.71 2.28 -17.94
N ALA A 29 -14.72 2.14 -17.06
CA ALA A 29 -14.95 1.93 -15.63
C ALA A 29 -15.62 3.15 -14.96
N THR A 30 -15.27 4.37 -15.37
CA THR A 30 -15.92 5.62 -14.95
C THR A 30 -17.40 5.64 -15.36
N GLN A 31 -17.69 5.27 -16.61
CA GLN A 31 -19.08 5.21 -17.09
C GLN A 31 -19.88 4.13 -16.37
N ALA A 32 -19.30 2.94 -16.15
CA ALA A 32 -19.94 1.85 -15.43
C ALA A 32 -20.21 2.18 -13.96
N ALA A 33 -19.32 2.96 -13.32
CA ALA A 33 -19.47 3.43 -11.96
C ALA A 33 -20.45 4.61 -11.81
N GLY A 34 -20.93 5.19 -12.92
CA GLY A 34 -21.80 6.38 -12.91
C GLY A 34 -21.08 7.66 -12.48
N GLY A 35 -19.74 7.69 -12.51
CA GLY A 35 -18.95 8.81 -12.04
C GLY A 35 -17.45 8.49 -11.94
N PRO A 36 -16.62 9.47 -11.50
CA PRO A 36 -15.18 9.29 -11.33
C PRO A 36 -14.86 8.07 -10.47
N ILE A 37 -14.06 7.15 -11.01
CA ILE A 37 -13.51 6.05 -10.22
C ILE A 37 -12.38 6.55 -9.33
N GLY A 38 -12.24 5.92 -8.15
CA GLY A 38 -11.14 6.20 -7.24
C GLY A 38 -9.78 5.83 -7.84
N LEU A 39 -8.71 6.32 -7.20
CA LEU A 39 -7.34 6.12 -7.67
C LEU A 39 -6.93 4.64 -7.75
N GLU A 40 -7.31 3.83 -6.75
CA GLU A 40 -7.00 2.39 -6.68
C GLU A 40 -7.41 1.62 -7.96
N PRO A 41 -8.66 1.71 -8.45
CA PRO A 41 -9.06 1.17 -9.75
C PRO A 41 -8.24 1.66 -10.95
N VAL A 42 -7.91 2.95 -11.01
CA VAL A 42 -7.12 3.55 -12.12
C VAL A 42 -5.73 2.90 -12.20
N ILE A 43 -5.14 2.68 -11.03
CA ILE A 43 -3.80 2.08 -10.91
C ILE A 43 -3.83 0.61 -11.31
N GLY A 44 -4.84 -0.13 -10.84
CA GLY A 44 -5.03 -1.52 -11.23
C GLY A 44 -5.15 -1.68 -12.75
N ILE A 45 -5.83 -0.75 -13.42
CA ILE A 45 -5.91 -0.70 -14.89
C ILE A 45 -4.54 -0.43 -15.52
N MET A 46 -3.79 0.57 -15.02
CA MET A 46 -2.46 0.90 -15.56
C MET A 46 -1.42 -0.22 -15.35
N GLN A 47 -1.54 -0.99 -14.28
CA GLN A 47 -0.73 -2.18 -14.04
C GLN A 47 -1.15 -3.35 -14.94
N PHE A 48 -2.46 -3.58 -15.08
CA PHE A 48 -3.01 -4.64 -15.94
C PHE A 48 -2.57 -4.49 -17.40
N VAL A 49 -2.53 -3.26 -17.92
CA VAL A 49 -2.08 -3.00 -19.29
C VAL A 49 -0.56 -2.86 -19.43
N GLY A 50 0.23 -3.14 -18.39
CA GLY A 50 1.69 -3.12 -18.49
C GLY A 50 2.31 -1.74 -18.74
N VAL A 51 1.61 -0.65 -18.39
CA VAL A 51 2.19 0.71 -18.42
C VAL A 51 3.24 0.87 -17.31
N TYR A 52 3.12 0.06 -16.24
CA TYR A 52 4.09 -0.05 -15.14
C TYR A 52 4.60 -1.50 -15.02
N ASP A 53 5.88 -1.72 -15.30
CA ASP A 53 6.55 -3.03 -15.17
C ASP A 53 7.12 -3.31 -13.75
N THR A 54 7.00 -2.35 -12.83
CA THR A 54 7.47 -2.49 -11.44
C THR A 54 6.45 -1.94 -10.47
N PRO A 55 6.27 -2.56 -9.29
CA PRO A 55 5.45 -1.99 -8.22
C PRO A 55 6.12 -0.69 -7.74
N THR A 56 5.69 0.44 -8.26
CA THR A 56 6.09 1.81 -7.89
C THR A 56 4.97 2.73 -8.35
N PRO A 57 4.59 3.84 -7.68
CA PRO A 57 5.03 4.47 -6.42
C PRO A 57 3.90 4.58 -5.36
N LEU A 58 2.76 3.92 -5.54
CA LEU A 58 1.62 4.04 -4.61
C LEU A 58 1.77 3.28 -3.29
N GLN A 59 2.59 2.23 -3.26
CA GLN A 59 3.01 1.65 -1.98
C GLN A 59 3.77 2.66 -1.14
N SER A 60 4.59 3.53 -1.73
CA SER A 60 5.28 4.56 -0.95
C SER A 60 4.26 5.56 -0.44
N ILE A 61 3.44 6.17 -1.30
CA ILE A 61 2.46 7.20 -0.90
C ILE A 61 1.53 6.67 0.20
N ALA A 62 1.03 5.45 0.07
CA ALA A 62 0.19 4.81 1.09
C ALA A 62 0.97 4.51 2.38
N VAL A 63 2.25 4.11 2.29
CA VAL A 63 3.10 3.87 3.45
C VAL A 63 3.41 5.18 4.18
N GLU A 64 3.76 6.24 3.47
CA GLU A 64 4.02 7.56 4.05
C GLU A 64 2.76 8.11 4.76
N GLU A 65 1.58 7.91 4.20
CA GLU A 65 0.30 8.25 4.83
C GLU A 65 0.06 7.44 6.12
N ILE A 66 0.27 6.11 6.08
CA ILE A 66 0.13 5.23 7.25
C ILE A 66 1.12 5.61 8.36
N LEU A 67 2.37 5.92 8.00
CA LEU A 67 3.39 6.37 8.94
C LEU A 67 2.95 7.69 9.61
N GLY A 68 2.43 8.64 8.84
CA GLY A 68 1.83 9.87 9.36
C GLY A 68 0.64 9.61 10.29
N GLU A 69 -0.25 8.68 9.96
CA GLU A 69 -1.37 8.30 10.82
C GLU A 69 -0.90 7.75 12.18
N VAL A 70 0.19 6.96 12.21
CA VAL A 70 0.79 6.45 13.45
C VAL A 70 1.41 7.60 14.27
N GLU A 71 2.08 8.55 13.63
CA GLU A 71 2.62 9.73 14.32
C GLU A 71 1.50 10.62 14.89
N THR A 72 0.39 10.80 14.17
CA THR A 72 -0.77 11.56 14.68
C THR A 72 -1.41 10.91 15.91
N ALA A 73 -1.19 9.61 16.13
CA ALA A 73 -1.59 8.90 17.34
C ALA A 73 -0.61 9.11 18.52
N GLY A 74 0.41 9.96 18.36
CA GLY A 74 1.40 10.29 19.39
C GLY A 74 2.49 9.24 19.55
N ILE A 75 2.67 8.37 18.55
CA ILE A 75 3.66 7.30 18.57
C ILE A 75 4.87 7.74 17.76
N LYS A 76 6.03 7.83 18.42
CA LYS A 76 7.29 8.13 17.72
C LYS A 76 7.71 6.93 16.87
N LEU A 77 7.95 7.16 15.58
CA LEU A 77 8.45 6.15 14.67
C LEU A 77 9.92 5.82 14.97
N THR A 78 10.18 4.58 15.38
CA THR A 78 11.54 4.03 15.48
C THR A 78 11.88 3.24 14.21
N PRO A 79 13.17 3.03 13.88
CA PRO A 79 13.55 2.29 12.67
C PRO A 79 12.89 0.91 12.57
N GLY A 80 12.89 0.15 13.68
CA GLY A 80 12.24 -1.16 13.72
C GLY A 80 10.72 -1.10 13.51
N LEU A 81 10.06 -0.06 14.04
CA LEU A 81 8.63 0.12 13.86
C LEU A 81 8.28 0.52 12.43
N VAL A 82 9.08 1.37 11.78
CA VAL A 82 8.91 1.73 10.37
C VAL A 82 9.02 0.49 9.49
N VAL A 83 10.01 -0.37 9.73
CA VAL A 83 10.17 -1.63 9.01
C VAL A 83 8.94 -2.53 9.21
N LEU A 84 8.43 -2.65 10.44
CA LEU A 84 7.23 -3.46 10.71
C LEU A 84 6.00 -2.92 9.96
N ILE A 85 5.75 -1.61 10.02
CA ILE A 85 4.63 -0.96 9.33
C ILE A 85 4.71 -1.17 7.82
N LYS A 86 5.90 -1.04 7.22
CA LYS A 86 6.11 -1.24 5.79
C LYS A 86 5.85 -2.67 5.31
N ASN A 87 6.02 -3.64 6.21
CA ASN A 87 5.80 -5.06 5.93
C ASN A 87 4.44 -5.56 6.43
N SER A 88 3.59 -4.67 6.95
CA SER A 88 2.27 -5.00 7.46
C SER A 88 1.17 -4.65 6.44
N PRO A 89 0.10 -5.46 6.34
CA PRO A 89 -1.11 -5.05 5.65
C PRO A 89 -1.66 -3.75 6.24
N ARG A 90 -2.07 -2.78 5.40
CA ARG A 90 -2.61 -1.48 5.84
C ARG A 90 -3.69 -1.63 6.91
N GLN A 91 -4.63 -2.54 6.70
CA GLN A 91 -5.73 -2.76 7.65
C GLN A 91 -5.22 -3.17 9.05
N ASN A 92 -4.16 -3.97 9.13
CA ASN A 92 -3.60 -4.37 10.42
C ASN A 92 -2.97 -3.19 11.16
N VAL A 93 -2.35 -2.26 10.43
CA VAL A 93 -1.80 -1.03 11.02
C VAL A 93 -2.93 -0.13 11.54
N LEU A 94 -4.03 0.00 10.79
CA LEU A 94 -5.22 0.75 11.22
C LEU A 94 -5.90 0.12 12.44
N ASP A 95 -6.06 -1.21 12.44
CA ASP A 95 -6.63 -1.97 13.55
C ASP A 95 -5.74 -1.85 14.81
N ALA A 96 -4.42 -1.94 14.65
CA ALA A 96 -3.46 -1.74 15.72
C ALA A 96 -3.51 -0.31 16.29
N ARG A 97 -3.66 0.70 15.42
CA ARG A 97 -3.79 2.11 15.82
C ARG A 97 -5.06 2.36 16.60
N ALA A 98 -6.20 1.85 16.13
CA ALA A 98 -7.46 1.92 16.85
C ALA A 98 -7.36 1.23 18.23
N SER A 99 -6.74 0.05 18.28
CA SER A 99 -6.55 -0.70 19.53
C SER A 99 -5.65 0.03 20.52
N TYR A 100 -4.55 0.61 20.03
CA TYR A 100 -3.65 1.43 20.83
C TYR A 100 -4.36 2.66 21.43
N ILE A 101 -5.05 3.44 20.59
CA ILE A 101 -5.75 4.66 21.03
C ILE A 101 -6.83 4.30 22.05
N LYS A 102 -7.55 3.20 21.84
CA LYS A 102 -8.59 2.71 22.76
C LYS A 102 -8.01 2.31 24.12
N ALA A 103 -6.84 1.66 24.15
CA ALA A 103 -6.25 1.15 25.38
C ALA A 103 -5.48 2.20 26.18
N TYR A 104 -4.78 3.11 25.49
CA TYR A 104 -3.81 4.01 26.12
C TYR A 104 -4.08 5.50 25.87
N GLY A 105 -4.93 5.84 24.90
CA GLY A 105 -5.09 7.21 24.43
C GLY A 105 -3.95 7.69 23.52
N LYS A 106 -4.13 8.86 22.90
CA LYS A 106 -3.13 9.46 22.01
C LYS A 106 -1.83 9.76 22.78
N GLY A 107 -0.72 9.18 22.34
CA GLY A 107 0.60 9.29 22.97
C GLY A 107 0.71 8.69 24.37
N GLY A 108 -0.31 7.97 24.84
CA GLY A 108 -0.36 7.45 26.20
C GLY A 108 0.38 6.14 26.41
N GLY A 109 0.68 5.82 27.68
CA GLY A 109 1.40 4.61 28.06
C GLY A 109 2.91 4.79 28.16
N ASN A 110 3.57 3.89 28.89
CA ASN A 110 5.02 3.86 28.99
C ASN A 110 5.60 3.21 27.73
N ASN A 111 6.40 3.97 26.99
CA ASN A 111 7.00 3.58 25.71
C ASN A 111 5.95 3.28 24.59
N PRO A 112 5.26 4.32 24.09
CA PRO A 112 4.29 4.25 22.99
C PRO A 112 4.71 3.41 21.79
N ALA A 113 5.95 3.57 21.33
CA ALA A 113 6.47 2.87 20.15
C ALA A 113 6.54 1.36 20.37
N ASN A 114 7.03 0.92 21.52
CA ASN A 114 7.12 -0.51 21.84
C ASN A 114 5.74 -1.14 22.08
N LEU A 115 4.82 -0.39 22.70
CA LEU A 115 3.43 -0.86 22.87
C LEU A 115 2.75 -1.05 21.52
N PHE A 116 2.84 -0.05 20.65
CA PHE A 116 2.27 -0.12 19.31
C PHE A 116 2.90 -1.24 18.47
N TYR A 117 4.23 -1.39 18.53
CA TYR A 117 4.95 -2.49 17.85
C TYR A 117 4.36 -3.85 18.20
N ARG A 118 4.17 -4.14 19.50
CA ARG A 118 3.60 -5.43 19.97
C ARG A 118 2.16 -5.63 19.53
N ILE A 119 1.35 -4.57 19.51
CA ILE A 119 -0.04 -4.65 19.03
C ILE A 119 -0.04 -5.00 17.55
N LEU A 120 0.76 -4.31 16.74
CA LEU A 120 0.84 -4.55 15.31
C LEU A 120 1.37 -5.96 14.99
N GLU A 121 2.37 -6.42 15.72
CA GLU A 121 2.88 -7.80 15.62
C GLU A 121 1.77 -8.82 15.87
N ASN A 122 0.96 -8.63 16.92
CA ASN A 122 -0.18 -9.49 17.21
C ASN A 122 -1.26 -9.45 16.12
N GLU A 123 -1.58 -8.27 15.58
CA GLU A 123 -2.57 -8.15 14.50
C GLU A 123 -2.11 -8.83 13.21
N ASN A 124 -0.82 -8.74 12.88
CA ASN A 124 -0.23 -9.51 11.78
C ASN A 124 -0.37 -11.02 12.01
N LEU A 125 -0.03 -11.51 13.20
CA LEU A 125 -0.10 -12.95 13.54
C LEU A 125 -1.53 -13.49 13.56
N ARG A 126 -2.52 -12.70 14.01
CA ARG A 126 -3.91 -13.13 14.08
C ARG A 126 -4.49 -13.37 12.70
N LYS A 127 -4.20 -12.49 11.72
CA LYS A 127 -4.77 -12.63 10.37
C LYS A 127 -4.04 -13.66 9.51
N SER A 128 -2.76 -13.94 9.78
CA SER A 128 -2.07 -15.08 9.15
C SER A 128 -2.60 -16.46 9.58
N LYS A 129 -3.39 -16.55 10.67
CA LYS A 129 -3.98 -17.81 11.16
C LYS A 129 -5.39 -18.10 10.65
N VAL A 130 -6.02 -17.15 9.94
CA VAL A 130 -7.40 -17.30 9.44
C VAL A 130 -7.43 -17.86 8.01
N GLU A 131 -6.28 -17.97 7.34
CA GLU A 131 -6.12 -18.53 6.00
C GLU A 131 -5.66 -20.02 5.99
N VAL A 132 -6.10 -20.83 6.96
CA VAL A 132 -5.86 -22.30 6.98
C VAL A 132 -7.17 -23.06 7.02
#